data_AF-A0A7J7JYA2-F1
#
_entry.id   AF-A0A7J7JYA2-F1
#
_cell.length_a   1.000
_cell.length_b   1.000
_cell.length_c   1.000
_cell.angle_alpha   90.00
_cell.angle_beta   90.00
_cell.angle_gamma   90.00
#
_symmetry.space_group_name_H-M   'P 1'
#
loop_
_entity.id
_entity.type
_entity.pdbx_description
1 polymer ?
#
loop_
_entity_poly.entity_id
_entity_poly.type
_entity_poly.pdbx_seq_one_letter_code
_entity_poly.pdbx_strand_id
1 'polypeptide(L)'
;MELLKELDIKTYDQYITGTKFIKLNADTKARKYSSDLPSVGVLSTIDLGQAMSRLEWLVKAVGAENPWKHADAELLDSITVAGLLKKVTFTDKVKEMIVAATRTVFGADPSQINALYFLTYCAAGGSFQQIVGATPGTAQEYKIVGGSQNVCSLLVDNYIGAENVKLSTPVTKIEQNEDTVSIYSCQHKYQCKYAILAMPPQQLLKIDFIPALPQLQIALDQDDVYRSPDQSYCYL
;
A
#
# COMPACT_ATOMS: atom_id res chain seq x y z
N MET A 1 -10.13 -3.66 12.87
CA MET A 1 -10.71 -4.79 13.63
C MET A 1 -12.10 -4.48 14.19
N GLU A 2 -12.37 -3.27 14.68
CA GLU A 2 -13.68 -2.92 15.27
C GLU A 2 -14.85 -3.11 14.29
N LEU A 3 -14.75 -2.58 13.07
CA LEU A 3 -15.78 -2.76 12.04
C LEU A 3 -16.07 -4.23 11.73
N LEU A 4 -15.04 -5.10 11.72
CA LEU A 4 -15.26 -6.54 11.51
C LEU A 4 -16.08 -7.15 12.66
N LYS A 5 -15.85 -6.72 13.90
CA LYS A 5 -16.62 -7.17 15.06
C LYS A 5 -18.07 -6.68 14.99
N GLU A 6 -18.27 -5.43 14.60
CA GLU A 6 -19.61 -4.84 14.43
C GLU A 6 -20.45 -5.59 13.38
N LEU A 7 -19.81 -6.08 12.31
CA LEU A 7 -20.45 -6.86 11.25
C LEU A 7 -20.50 -8.37 11.52
N ASP A 8 -20.09 -8.83 12.71
CA ASP A 8 -19.95 -10.24 13.08
C ASP A 8 -19.08 -11.06 12.07
N ILE A 9 -18.07 -10.42 11.49
CA ILE A 9 -17.15 -11.05 10.55
C ILE A 9 -16.00 -11.70 11.30
N LYS A 10 -15.88 -13.02 11.14
CA LYS A 10 -14.78 -13.80 11.71
C LYS A 10 -13.50 -13.70 10.87
N THR A 11 -12.37 -13.85 11.56
CA THR A 11 -11.05 -13.98 10.94
C THR A 11 -10.42 -15.32 11.31
N TYR A 12 -9.38 -15.71 10.59
CA TYR A 12 -8.54 -16.86 10.91
C TYR A 12 -7.07 -16.51 10.65
N ASP A 13 -6.18 -17.17 11.39
CA ASP A 13 -4.74 -16.92 11.32
C ASP A 13 -4.18 -17.32 9.95
N GLN A 14 -3.24 -16.52 9.46
CA GLN A 14 -2.43 -16.86 8.30
C GLN A 14 -1.60 -18.11 8.63
N TYR A 15 -1.60 -19.07 7.71
CA TYR A 15 -0.82 -20.28 7.87
C TYR A 15 0.68 -19.98 7.73
N ILE A 16 1.40 -20.02 8.86
CA ILE A 16 2.85 -19.73 8.93
C ILE A 16 3.69 -20.84 9.58
N THR A 17 3.06 -21.90 10.08
CA THR A 17 3.72 -23.00 10.83
C THR A 17 4.36 -24.06 9.93
N GLY A 18 4.13 -23.98 8.62
CA GLY A 18 4.68 -24.91 7.63
C GLY A 18 6.13 -24.61 7.21
N THR A 19 6.63 -25.42 6.28
CA THR A 19 7.92 -25.15 5.64
C THR A 19 7.78 -23.99 4.65
N LYS A 20 8.57 -22.94 4.87
CA LYS A 20 8.65 -21.78 3.97
C LYS A 20 9.79 -21.98 2.98
N PHE A 21 9.69 -21.34 1.81
CA PHE A 21 10.69 -21.43 0.76
C PHE A 21 11.15 -20.05 0.34
N ILE A 22 12.44 -19.93 0.06
CA ILE A 22 13.02 -18.75 -0.57
C ILE A 22 13.94 -19.17 -1.72
N LYS A 23 13.86 -18.45 -2.83
CA LYS A 23 14.71 -18.64 -3.99
C LYS A 23 15.25 -17.27 -4.40
N LEU A 24 16.54 -17.09 -4.18
CA LEU A 24 17.28 -15.90 -4.60
C LEU A 24 18.04 -16.21 -5.89
N ASN A 25 18.31 -15.18 -6.70
CA ASN A 25 19.04 -15.27 -7.96
C ASN A 25 20.44 -15.82 -7.76
N ALA A 26 21.10 -15.42 -6.66
CA ALA A 26 22.43 -15.91 -6.31
C ALA A 26 22.46 -17.40 -5.92
N ASP A 27 21.31 -18.02 -5.64
CA ASP A 27 21.22 -19.43 -5.28
C ASP A 27 20.83 -20.28 -6.49
N THR A 28 21.38 -21.49 -6.61
CA THR A 28 21.02 -22.44 -7.68
C THR A 28 19.72 -23.18 -7.41
N LYS A 29 19.31 -23.34 -6.15
CA LYS A 29 18.08 -24.03 -5.72
C LYS A 29 17.31 -23.23 -4.66
N ALA A 30 16.02 -23.49 -4.52
CA ALA A 30 15.23 -22.93 -3.43
C ALA A 30 15.70 -23.50 -2.09
N ARG A 31 15.72 -22.67 -1.06
CA ARG A 31 16.06 -23.04 0.32
C ARG A 31 14.79 -23.14 1.15
N LYS A 32 14.76 -24.13 2.04
CA LYS A 32 13.71 -24.33 3.04
C LYS A 32 14.08 -23.60 4.32
N TYR A 33 13.09 -23.02 5.00
CA TYR A 33 13.25 -22.45 6.33
C TYR A 33 11.93 -22.56 7.12
N SER A 34 12.03 -22.56 8.44
CA SER A 34 10.87 -22.60 9.34
C SER A 34 10.84 -21.42 10.32
N SER A 35 11.92 -20.63 10.39
CA SER A 35 11.99 -19.37 11.14
C SER A 35 11.16 -18.26 10.48
N ASP A 36 11.03 -17.13 11.15
CA ASP A 36 10.35 -15.95 10.59
C ASP A 36 11.15 -15.34 9.43
N LEU A 37 12.47 -15.26 9.60
CA LEU A 37 13.39 -14.82 8.56
C LEU A 37 14.18 -16.01 7.98
N PRO A 38 14.45 -16.02 6.67
CA PRO A 38 15.22 -17.08 6.04
C PRO A 38 16.71 -17.00 6.42
N SER A 39 17.35 -18.16 6.62
CA SER A 39 18.80 -18.23 6.75
C SER A 39 19.46 -18.18 5.37
N VAL A 40 20.17 -17.09 5.09
CA VAL A 40 20.79 -16.81 3.77
C VAL A 40 22.31 -16.93 3.77
N GLY A 41 22.88 -17.50 4.84
CA GLY A 41 24.32 -17.63 5.07
C GLY A 41 24.85 -16.55 6.02
N VAL A 42 25.94 -16.83 6.74
CA VAL A 42 26.39 -16.02 7.89
C VAL A 42 26.55 -14.53 7.55
N LEU A 43 27.26 -14.20 6.47
CA LEU A 43 27.47 -12.81 6.06
C LEU A 43 26.16 -12.10 5.71
N SER A 44 25.29 -12.76 4.94
CA SER A 44 23.99 -12.20 4.57
C SER A 44 23.01 -12.14 5.75
N THR A 45 23.14 -12.99 6.76
CA THR A 45 22.34 -12.88 7.99
C THR A 45 22.78 -11.66 8.81
N ILE A 46 24.08 -11.37 8.89
CA ILE A 46 24.60 -10.15 9.55
C ILE A 46 24.12 -8.90 8.78
N ASP A 47 24.24 -8.93 7.45
CA ASP A 47 23.75 -7.86 6.57
C ASP A 47 22.26 -7.62 6.76
N LEU A 48 21.44 -8.68 6.80
CA LEU A 48 20.00 -8.58 7.00
C LEU A 48 19.67 -7.91 8.33
N GLY A 49 20.34 -8.30 9.42
CA GLY A 49 20.14 -7.67 10.72
C GLY A 49 20.52 -6.18 10.73
N GLN A 50 21.63 -5.81 10.10
CA GLN A 50 22.06 -4.42 9.98
C GLN A 50 21.14 -3.59 9.09
N ALA A 51 20.77 -4.12 7.92
CA ALA A 51 19.88 -3.46 6.97
C ALA A 51 18.50 -3.22 7.58
N MET A 52 17.91 -4.23 8.23
CA MET A 52 16.64 -4.07 8.96
C MET A 52 16.77 -3.00 10.05
N SER A 53 17.81 -3.06 10.89
CA SER A 53 18.00 -2.06 11.96
C SER A 53 18.13 -0.63 11.41
N ARG A 54 18.86 -0.45 10.30
CA ARG A 54 19.03 0.86 9.64
C ARG A 54 17.72 1.35 9.03
N LEU A 55 16.98 0.46 8.36
CA LEU A 55 15.67 0.81 7.81
C LEU A 55 14.69 1.20 8.91
N GLU A 56 14.57 0.42 9.98
CA GLU A 56 13.67 0.75 11.08
C GLU A 56 14.03 2.06 11.77
N TRP A 57 15.33 2.36 11.90
CA TRP A 57 15.76 3.66 12.40
C TRP A 57 15.32 4.81 11.49
N LEU A 58 15.51 4.67 10.16
CA LEU A 58 15.07 5.67 9.18
C LEU A 58 13.55 5.83 9.16
N VAL A 59 12.80 4.73 9.22
CA VAL A 59 11.33 4.72 9.26
C VAL A 59 10.84 5.52 10.47
N LYS A 60 11.41 5.25 11.65
CA LYS A 60 11.08 5.99 12.87
C LYS A 60 11.47 7.46 12.81
N ALA A 61 12.62 7.79 12.21
CA ALA A 61 13.12 9.15 12.09
C ALA A 61 12.25 10.01 11.16
N VAL A 62 11.84 9.46 10.01
CA VAL A 62 10.98 10.16 9.04
C VAL A 62 9.56 10.32 9.56
N GLY A 63 8.97 9.25 10.12
CA GLY A 63 7.60 9.26 10.64
C GLY A 63 6.52 9.35 9.55
N ALA A 64 5.25 9.24 9.96
CA ALA A 64 4.12 9.17 9.04
C ALA A 64 3.41 10.52 8.79
N GLU A 65 3.37 11.41 9.80
CA GLU A 65 2.49 12.58 9.76
C GLU A 65 3.03 13.74 8.92
N ASN A 66 4.32 14.05 9.04
CA ASN A 66 4.95 15.20 8.40
C ASN A 66 6.34 14.83 7.83
N PRO A 67 6.43 13.82 6.93
CA PRO A 67 7.72 13.33 6.43
C PRO A 67 8.54 14.40 5.71
N TRP A 68 7.88 15.37 5.06
CA TRP A 68 8.52 16.51 4.39
C TRP A 68 9.26 17.46 5.34
N LYS A 69 9.06 17.35 6.66
CA LYS A 69 9.79 18.13 7.68
C LYS A 69 11.07 17.45 8.17
N HIS A 70 11.34 16.21 7.78
CA HIS A 70 12.58 15.53 8.15
C HIS A 70 13.80 16.29 7.59
N ALA A 71 14.90 16.33 8.33
CA ALA A 71 16.09 17.12 7.95
C ALA A 71 16.65 16.72 6.58
N ASP A 72 16.62 15.43 6.26
CA ASP A 72 17.05 14.88 4.97
C ASP A 72 15.89 14.64 3.99
N ALA A 73 14.71 15.25 4.18
CA ALA A 73 13.52 14.97 3.36
C ALA A 73 13.80 15.15 1.86
N GLU A 74 14.41 16.26 1.46
CA GLU A 74 14.75 16.55 0.05
C GLU A 74 15.70 15.49 -0.52
N LEU A 75 16.72 15.09 0.24
CA LEU A 75 17.65 14.05 -0.18
C LEU A 75 16.95 12.70 -0.34
N LEU A 76 16.10 12.31 0.62
CA LEU A 76 15.37 11.04 0.61
C LEU A 76 14.33 11.02 -0.52
N ASP A 77 13.71 12.14 -0.84
CA ASP A 77 12.75 12.26 -1.93
C ASP A 77 13.45 12.24 -3.31
N SER A 78 14.69 12.74 -3.38
CA SER A 78 15.50 12.73 -4.61
C SER A 78 16.10 11.38 -5.00
N ILE A 79 16.11 10.40 -4.08
CA ILE A 79 16.67 9.07 -4.33
C ILE A 79 15.57 8.01 -4.37
N THR A 80 15.80 6.98 -5.16
CA THR A 80 14.90 5.83 -5.21
C THR A 80 15.14 4.87 -4.04
N VAL A 81 14.19 3.98 -3.75
CA VAL A 81 14.40 2.88 -2.80
C VAL A 81 15.59 2.03 -3.25
N ALA A 82 15.73 1.77 -4.55
CA ALA A 82 16.92 1.08 -5.08
C ALA A 82 18.24 1.80 -4.74
N GLY A 83 18.23 3.14 -4.75
CA GLY A 83 19.35 3.99 -4.32
C GLY A 83 19.61 3.90 -2.82
N LEU A 84 18.56 3.91 -2.00
CA LEU A 84 18.65 3.71 -0.55
C LEU A 84 19.23 2.33 -0.21
N LEU A 85 18.78 1.26 -0.88
CA LEU A 85 19.24 -0.11 -0.61
C LEU A 85 20.74 -0.27 -0.82
N LYS A 86 21.34 0.42 -1.80
CA LYS A 86 22.80 0.44 -1.99
C LYS A 86 23.57 0.98 -0.77
N LYS A 87 22.93 1.79 0.08
CA LYS A 87 23.52 2.39 1.28
C LYS A 87 23.28 1.55 2.54
N VAL A 88 22.19 0.78 2.58
CA VAL A 88 21.78 0.03 3.77
C VAL A 88 22.12 -1.46 3.72
N THR A 89 22.38 -2.04 2.55
CA THR A 89 22.81 -3.44 2.38
C THR A 89 24.22 -3.54 1.80
N PHE A 90 24.91 -4.64 2.08
CA PHE A 90 26.24 -4.94 1.51
C PHE A 90 26.35 -6.31 0.82
N THR A 91 25.31 -7.15 0.87
CA THR A 91 25.22 -8.41 0.13
C THR A 91 24.07 -8.39 -0.86
N ASP A 92 24.28 -8.97 -2.04
CA ASP A 92 23.26 -9.04 -3.09
C ASP A 92 22.01 -9.81 -2.65
N LYS A 93 22.18 -10.83 -1.79
CA LYS A 93 21.07 -11.64 -1.27
C LYS A 93 20.10 -10.81 -0.44
N VAL A 94 20.59 -9.98 0.47
CA VAL A 94 19.72 -9.12 1.31
C VAL A 94 19.09 -8.03 0.49
N LYS A 95 19.86 -7.42 -0.42
CA LYS A 95 19.31 -6.46 -1.39
C LYS A 95 18.15 -7.08 -2.16
N GLU A 96 18.33 -8.28 -2.69
CA GLU A 96 17.30 -9.01 -3.44
C GLU A 96 16.06 -9.32 -2.59
N MET A 97 16.26 -9.73 -1.34
CA MET A 97 15.16 -9.96 -0.39
C MET A 97 14.31 -8.70 -0.17
N ILE A 98 14.96 -7.56 0.10
CA ILE A 98 14.25 -6.31 0.35
C ILE A 98 13.60 -5.79 -0.94
N VAL A 99 14.23 -5.97 -2.09
CA VAL A 99 13.62 -5.68 -3.40
C VAL A 99 12.36 -6.52 -3.61
N ALA A 100 12.40 -7.82 -3.33
CA ALA A 100 11.24 -8.69 -3.44
C ALA A 100 10.11 -8.25 -2.51
N ALA A 101 10.41 -7.99 -1.24
CA ALA A 101 9.45 -7.49 -0.27
C ALA A 101 8.83 -6.16 -0.71
N THR A 102 9.64 -5.23 -1.22
CA THR A 102 9.16 -3.94 -1.73
C THR A 102 8.20 -4.13 -2.91
N ARG A 103 8.53 -5.00 -3.87
CA ARG A 103 7.63 -5.29 -5.00
C ARG A 103 6.30 -5.90 -4.54
N THR A 104 6.34 -6.78 -3.54
CA THR A 104 5.12 -7.40 -2.99
C THR A 104 4.23 -6.40 -2.27
N VAL A 105 4.81 -5.47 -1.51
CA VAL A 105 4.05 -4.48 -0.73
C VAL A 105 3.54 -3.34 -1.61
N PHE A 106 4.38 -2.80 -2.48
CA PHE A 106 4.08 -1.57 -3.23
C PHE A 106 3.56 -1.84 -4.65
N GLY A 107 3.70 -3.06 -5.17
CA GLY A 107 3.32 -3.37 -6.55
C GLY A 107 4.20 -2.69 -7.61
N ALA A 108 5.33 -2.08 -7.22
CA ALA A 108 6.24 -1.34 -8.09
C ALA A 108 7.70 -1.72 -7.83
N ASP A 109 8.57 -1.48 -8.81
CA ASP A 109 10.00 -1.72 -8.64
C ASP A 109 10.63 -0.68 -7.70
N PRO A 110 11.59 -1.04 -6.83
CA PRO A 110 12.28 -0.08 -5.95
C PRO A 110 12.97 1.09 -6.69
N SER A 111 13.25 0.95 -8.00
CA SER A 111 13.76 2.05 -8.82
C SER A 111 12.69 3.09 -9.21
N GLN A 112 11.41 2.81 -9.00
CA GLN A 112 10.28 3.67 -9.34
C GLN A 112 9.66 4.36 -8.12
N ILE A 113 10.12 4.03 -6.92
CA ILE A 113 9.59 4.56 -5.66
C ILE A 113 10.68 5.43 -5.04
N ASN A 114 10.34 6.65 -4.63
CA ASN A 114 11.27 7.49 -3.89
C ASN A 114 11.45 6.98 -2.45
N ALA A 115 12.61 7.23 -1.83
CA ALA A 115 12.91 6.68 -0.52
C ALA A 115 12.09 7.35 0.59
N LEU A 116 11.77 8.63 0.47
CA LEU A 116 10.96 9.34 1.46
C LEU A 116 9.55 8.72 1.58
N TYR A 117 8.87 8.49 0.46
CA TYR A 117 7.55 7.84 0.42
C TYR A 117 7.61 6.43 0.98
N PHE A 118 8.61 5.63 0.58
CA PHE A 118 8.78 4.28 1.12
C PHE A 118 8.89 4.27 2.65
N LEU A 119 9.71 5.16 3.22
CA LEU A 119 9.90 5.27 4.67
C LEU A 119 8.63 5.77 5.37
N THR A 120 7.94 6.75 4.78
CA THR A 120 6.66 7.27 5.26
C THR A 120 5.59 6.20 5.29
N TYR A 121 5.46 5.42 4.21
CA TYR A 121 4.51 4.31 4.11
C TYR A 121 4.79 3.25 5.18
N CYS A 122 6.08 2.90 5.37
CA CYS A 122 6.50 2.00 6.43
C CYS A 122 6.14 2.52 7.82
N ALA A 123 6.33 3.82 8.06
CA ALA A 123 5.98 4.44 9.34
C ALA A 123 4.47 4.45 9.57
N ALA A 124 3.67 4.69 8.54
CA ALA A 124 2.21 4.66 8.61
C ALA A 124 1.67 3.26 8.91
N GLY A 125 2.33 2.21 8.41
CA GLY A 125 2.05 0.81 8.78
C GLY A 125 2.78 0.33 10.04
N GLY A 126 3.40 1.23 10.80
CA GLY A 126 4.11 0.97 12.05
C GLY A 126 5.62 0.76 11.89
N SER A 127 6.03 -0.17 11.04
CA SER A 127 7.44 -0.48 10.73
C SER A 127 7.57 -1.22 9.40
N PHE A 128 8.78 -1.27 8.83
CA PHE A 128 8.99 -2.09 7.63
C PHE A 128 8.72 -3.58 7.95
N GLN A 129 9.20 -4.06 9.11
CA GLN A 129 8.96 -5.43 9.56
C GLN A 129 7.47 -5.75 9.76
N GLN A 130 6.67 -4.84 10.32
CA GLN A 130 5.23 -5.08 10.50
C GLN A 130 4.49 -5.16 9.18
N ILE A 131 4.88 -4.37 8.18
CA ILE A 131 4.21 -4.38 6.87
C ILE A 131 4.50 -5.66 6.08
N VAL A 132 5.69 -6.24 6.21
CA VAL A 132 6.08 -7.47 5.47
C VAL A 132 5.84 -8.77 6.26
N GLY A 133 5.42 -8.64 7.52
CA GLY A 133 5.30 -9.75 8.45
C GLY A 133 3.94 -10.46 8.40
N ALA A 134 3.98 -11.76 8.69
CA ALA A 134 2.78 -12.61 8.86
C ALA A 134 2.64 -13.19 10.27
N THR A 135 3.49 -12.77 11.22
CA THR A 135 3.44 -13.18 12.64
C THR A 135 2.39 -12.38 13.41
N PRO A 136 2.04 -12.77 14.65
CA PRO A 136 1.12 -11.98 15.46
C PRO A 136 1.55 -10.51 15.58
N GLY A 137 0.61 -9.58 15.40
CA GLY A 137 0.83 -8.13 15.42
C GLY A 137 1.36 -7.53 14.11
N THR A 138 1.30 -8.25 12.99
CA THR A 138 1.82 -7.80 11.68
C THR A 138 0.76 -7.85 10.58
N ALA A 139 1.03 -7.20 9.46
CA ALA A 139 0.02 -6.87 8.45
C ALA A 139 -0.61 -8.09 7.75
N GLN A 140 0.08 -9.23 7.71
CA GLN A 140 -0.42 -10.47 7.10
C GLN A 140 -0.85 -11.52 8.13
N GLU A 141 -1.12 -11.13 9.38
CA GLU A 141 -1.51 -12.04 10.47
C GLU A 141 -2.83 -12.77 10.21
N TYR A 142 -3.83 -12.08 9.66
CA TYR A 142 -5.19 -12.60 9.55
C TYR A 142 -5.72 -12.60 8.12
N LYS A 143 -6.66 -13.52 7.88
CA LYS A 143 -7.55 -13.50 6.71
C LYS A 143 -9.00 -13.46 7.16
N ILE A 144 -9.83 -12.81 6.34
CA ILE A 144 -11.27 -12.69 6.58
C ILE A 144 -11.98 -13.96 6.09
N VAL A 145 -12.80 -14.57 6.95
CA VAL A 145 -13.66 -15.70 6.56
C VAL A 145 -14.67 -15.21 5.53
N GLY A 146 -14.77 -15.90 4.38
CA GLY A 146 -15.65 -15.50 3.28
C GLY A 146 -15.10 -14.38 2.38
N GLY A 147 -13.89 -13.89 2.64
CA GLY A 147 -13.21 -12.88 1.80
C GLY A 147 -13.51 -11.43 2.21
N SER A 148 -12.60 -10.51 1.87
CA SER A 148 -12.66 -9.11 2.30
C SER A 148 -13.81 -8.31 1.68
N GLN A 149 -14.26 -8.68 0.47
CA GLN A 149 -15.40 -8.03 -0.18
C GLN A 149 -16.68 -8.14 0.65
N ASN A 150 -16.80 -9.17 1.49
CA ASN A 150 -17.97 -9.37 2.35
C ASN A 150 -18.18 -8.21 3.34
N VAL A 151 -17.12 -7.49 3.72
CA VAL A 151 -17.23 -6.27 4.53
C VAL A 151 -18.12 -5.24 3.84
N CYS A 152 -17.86 -4.99 2.56
CA CYS A 152 -18.65 -4.04 1.76
C CYS A 152 -20.09 -4.53 1.57
N SER A 153 -20.28 -5.82 1.27
CA SER A 153 -21.62 -6.38 1.09
C SER A 153 -22.46 -6.24 2.36
N LEU A 154 -21.91 -6.62 3.52
CA LEU A 154 -22.63 -6.52 4.79
C LEU A 154 -22.91 -5.08 5.23
N LEU A 155 -22.02 -4.13 4.91
CA LEU A 155 -22.30 -2.71 5.12
C LEU A 155 -23.52 -2.25 4.33
N VAL A 156 -23.63 -2.69 3.07
CA VAL A 156 -24.78 -2.38 2.22
C VAL A 156 -26.05 -3.02 2.77
N ASP A 157 -26.00 -4.31 3.09
CA ASP A 157 -27.18 -5.06 3.52
C ASP A 157 -27.70 -4.61 4.90
N ASN A 158 -26.81 -4.30 5.85
CA ASN A 158 -27.20 -4.02 7.23
C ASN A 158 -27.49 -2.53 7.51
N TYR A 159 -26.86 -1.61 6.78
CA TYR A 159 -26.87 -0.18 7.16
C TYR A 159 -27.26 0.78 6.04
N ILE A 160 -26.90 0.50 4.78
CA ILE A 160 -27.05 1.48 3.69
C ILE A 160 -28.30 1.21 2.85
N GLY A 161 -28.65 -0.05 2.60
CA GLY A 161 -29.69 -0.44 1.66
C GLY A 161 -29.20 -0.45 0.20
N ALA A 162 -29.49 -1.53 -0.52
CA ALA A 162 -29.02 -1.73 -1.89
C ALA A 162 -29.55 -0.65 -2.86
N GLU A 163 -30.73 -0.09 -2.60
CA GLU A 163 -31.33 0.98 -3.36
C GLU A 163 -30.52 2.29 -3.33
N ASN A 164 -29.72 2.50 -2.28
CA ASN A 164 -28.86 3.66 -2.10
C ASN A 164 -27.47 3.49 -2.74
N VAL A 165 -27.17 2.31 -3.28
CA VAL A 165 -25.90 2.01 -3.96
C VAL A 165 -26.12 1.86 -5.45
N LYS A 166 -25.53 2.77 -6.25
CA LYS A 166 -25.65 2.75 -7.72
C LYS A 166 -24.38 2.18 -8.35
N LEU A 167 -24.44 0.90 -8.74
CA LEU A 167 -23.37 0.24 -9.49
C LEU A 167 -23.37 0.70 -10.95
N SER A 168 -22.25 0.48 -11.66
CA SER A 168 -22.09 0.83 -13.08
C SER A 168 -22.46 2.28 -13.43
N THR A 169 -22.29 3.19 -12.47
CA THR A 169 -22.64 4.61 -12.59
C THR A 169 -21.38 5.45 -12.42
N PRO A 170 -20.42 5.40 -13.37
CA PRO A 170 -19.20 6.18 -13.27
C PRO A 170 -19.54 7.68 -13.26
N VAL A 171 -18.96 8.40 -12.30
CA VAL A 171 -19.04 9.87 -12.24
C VAL A 171 -18.11 10.46 -13.30
N THR A 172 -18.62 11.39 -14.09
CA THR A 172 -17.86 12.06 -15.16
C THR A 172 -17.64 13.54 -14.89
N LYS A 173 -18.51 14.17 -14.10
CA LYS A 173 -18.41 15.59 -13.76
C LYS A 173 -18.96 15.88 -12.38
N ILE A 174 -18.33 16.82 -11.68
CA ILE A 174 -18.78 17.34 -10.39
C ILE A 174 -18.79 18.87 -10.47
N GLU A 175 -19.92 19.47 -10.12
CA GLU A 175 -20.07 20.91 -10.01
C GLU A 175 -20.40 21.28 -8.57
N GLN A 176 -19.61 22.15 -7.96
CA GLN A 176 -19.83 22.65 -6.60
C GLN A 176 -20.08 24.15 -6.64
N ASN A 177 -21.21 24.55 -6.07
CA ASN A 177 -21.53 25.93 -5.73
C ASN A 177 -21.45 26.09 -4.20
N GLU A 178 -21.72 27.30 -3.69
CA GLU A 178 -21.60 27.61 -2.24
C GLU A 178 -22.43 26.65 -1.35
N ASP A 179 -23.63 26.27 -1.79
CA ASP A 179 -24.58 25.50 -0.96
C ASP A 179 -24.78 24.03 -1.38
N THR A 180 -24.40 23.67 -2.61
CA THR A 180 -24.73 22.35 -3.17
C THR A 180 -23.64 21.80 -4.08
N VAL A 181 -23.55 20.47 -4.12
CA VAL A 181 -22.76 19.70 -5.08
C VAL A 181 -23.71 18.97 -6.03
N SER A 182 -23.49 19.16 -7.33
CA SER A 182 -24.14 18.41 -8.41
C SER A 182 -23.17 17.38 -8.99
N ILE A 183 -23.56 16.11 -8.97
CA ILE A 183 -22.76 14.99 -9.47
C ILE A 183 -23.42 14.45 -10.73
N TYR A 184 -22.63 14.34 -11.79
CA TYR A 184 -23.10 13.90 -13.10
C TYR A 184 -22.50 12.54 -13.45
N SER A 185 -23.36 11.67 -13.95
CA SER A 185 -23.02 10.43 -14.65
C SER A 185 -23.65 10.45 -16.04
N CYS A 186 -23.33 9.46 -16.89
CA CYS A 186 -23.85 9.36 -18.26
C CYS A 186 -25.39 9.42 -18.33
N GLN A 187 -26.07 8.84 -17.33
CA GLN A 187 -27.53 8.69 -17.35
C GLN A 187 -28.24 9.44 -16.22
N HIS A 188 -27.50 9.99 -15.25
CA HIS A 188 -28.09 10.50 -14.01
C HIS A 188 -27.41 11.77 -13.54
N LYS A 189 -28.19 12.63 -12.89
CA LYS A 189 -27.73 13.78 -12.11
C LYS A 189 -28.18 13.61 -10.67
N TYR A 190 -27.24 13.76 -9.74
CA TYR A 190 -27.50 13.75 -8.31
C TYR A 190 -27.17 15.12 -7.71
N GLN A 191 -27.88 15.50 -6.66
CA GLN A 191 -27.61 16.75 -5.93
C GLN A 191 -27.53 16.45 -4.43
N CYS A 192 -26.51 17.00 -3.77
CA CYS A 192 -26.27 16.82 -2.35
C CYS A 192 -25.64 18.08 -1.74
N LYS A 193 -25.48 18.10 -0.42
CA LYS A 193 -24.76 19.18 0.28
C LYS A 193 -23.25 18.97 0.28
N TYR A 194 -22.83 17.71 0.33
CA TYR A 194 -21.43 17.30 0.40
C TYR A 194 -21.21 16.06 -0.46
N ALA A 195 -20.01 15.94 -1.03
CA ALA A 195 -19.55 14.76 -1.74
C ALA A 195 -18.24 14.25 -1.11
N ILE A 196 -18.12 12.94 -0.96
CA ILE A 196 -16.90 12.28 -0.49
C ILE A 196 -16.33 11.47 -1.66
N LEU A 197 -15.11 11.80 -2.06
CA LEU A 197 -14.41 11.12 -3.15
C LEU A 197 -13.52 10.02 -2.56
N ALA A 198 -14.10 8.82 -2.40
CA ALA A 198 -13.41 7.67 -1.81
C ALA A 198 -12.73 6.79 -2.87
N MET A 199 -11.89 7.40 -3.72
CA MET A 199 -11.20 6.71 -4.82
C MET A 199 -9.72 7.12 -4.93
N PRO A 200 -8.87 6.34 -5.62
CA PRO A 200 -7.46 6.70 -5.78
C PRO A 200 -7.28 8.06 -6.47
N PRO A 201 -6.30 8.89 -6.06
CA PRO A 201 -6.10 10.25 -6.58
C PRO A 201 -6.05 10.35 -8.10
N GLN A 202 -5.33 9.45 -8.77
CA GLN A 202 -5.26 9.42 -10.25
C GLN A 202 -6.62 9.24 -10.94
N GLN A 203 -7.60 8.62 -10.28
CA GLN A 203 -8.93 8.47 -10.87
C GLN A 203 -9.72 9.78 -10.83
N LEU A 204 -9.37 10.71 -9.95
CA LEU A 204 -9.97 12.06 -9.90
C LEU A 204 -9.69 12.84 -11.17
N LEU A 205 -8.54 12.62 -11.81
CA LEU A 205 -8.16 13.28 -13.06
C LEU A 205 -9.06 12.94 -14.25
N LYS A 206 -9.93 11.92 -14.13
CA LYS A 206 -10.92 11.53 -15.14
C LYS A 206 -12.28 12.22 -14.96
N ILE A 207 -12.44 13.00 -13.89
CA ILE A 207 -13.68 13.71 -13.54
C ILE A 207 -13.49 15.19 -13.85
N ASP A 208 -14.45 15.78 -14.56
CA ASP A 208 -14.48 17.22 -14.79
C ASP A 208 -14.98 17.95 -13.54
N PHE A 209 -14.16 18.82 -12.95
CA PHE A 209 -14.54 19.63 -11.78
C PHE A 209 -14.89 21.06 -12.17
N ILE A 210 -15.98 21.59 -11.61
CA ILE A 210 -16.36 23.00 -11.68
C ILE A 210 -16.67 23.51 -10.27
N PRO A 211 -15.93 24.49 -9.73
CA PRO A 211 -14.70 25.06 -10.29
C PRO A 211 -13.61 23.99 -10.43
N ALA A 212 -12.63 24.26 -11.31
CA ALA A 212 -11.49 23.36 -11.50
C ALA A 212 -10.74 23.14 -10.18
N LEU A 213 -10.20 21.92 -9.99
CA LEU A 213 -9.35 21.62 -8.85
C LEU A 213 -8.12 22.55 -8.83
N PRO A 214 -7.60 22.90 -7.64
CA PRO A 214 -6.34 23.65 -7.53
C PRO A 214 -5.21 22.95 -8.30
N GLN A 215 -4.36 23.72 -8.99
CA GLN A 215 -3.28 23.16 -9.80
C GLN A 215 -2.33 22.27 -9.00
N LEU A 216 -2.06 22.62 -7.74
CA LEU A 216 -1.24 21.80 -6.86
C LEU A 216 -1.87 20.43 -6.59
N GLN A 217 -3.19 20.37 -6.42
CA GLN A 217 -3.91 19.10 -6.26
C GLN A 217 -3.76 18.23 -7.52
N ILE A 218 -3.94 18.84 -8.70
CA ILE A 218 -3.80 18.14 -9.98
C ILE A 218 -2.39 17.57 -10.16
N ALA A 219 -1.35 18.33 -9.80
CA ALA A 219 0.04 17.87 -9.86
C ALA A 219 0.28 16.68 -8.92
N LEU A 220 -0.19 16.77 -7.66
CA LEU A 220 -0.07 15.67 -6.70
C LEU A 220 -0.81 14.40 -7.17
N ASP A 221 -2.01 14.56 -7.73
CA ASP A 221 -2.80 13.43 -8.24
C ASP A 221 -2.15 12.76 -9.46
N GLN A 222 -1.32 13.48 -10.23
CA GLN A 222 -0.58 12.96 -11.39
C GLN A 222 0.69 12.20 -11.00
N ASP A 223 1.37 12.64 -9.94
CA ASP A 223 2.68 12.10 -9.52
C ASP A 223 2.59 10.80 -8.71
N ASP A 224 1.39 10.40 -8.26
CA ASP A 224 1.20 9.15 -7.52
C ASP A 224 1.58 7.91 -8.38
N VAL A 225 2.27 6.93 -7.80
CA VAL A 225 3.01 5.86 -8.52
C VAL A 225 2.12 4.67 -8.93
N TYR A 226 0.79 4.80 -8.85
CA TYR A 226 -0.15 3.78 -9.35
C TYR A 226 -0.18 3.72 -10.90
N ARG A 227 0.96 3.50 -11.55
CA ARG A 227 0.98 2.99 -12.92
C ARG A 227 0.49 1.55 -12.87
N SER A 228 -0.71 1.31 -13.39
CA SER A 228 -1.24 -0.02 -13.60
C SER A 228 -0.18 -0.89 -14.28
N PRO A 229 0.25 -2.02 -13.68
CA PRO A 229 0.88 -3.06 -14.46
C PRO A 229 -0.14 -3.52 -15.49
N ASP A 230 0.25 -3.63 -16.75
CA ASP A 230 -0.50 -4.38 -17.75
C ASP A 230 -1.02 -5.67 -17.09
N GLN A 231 -2.34 -5.81 -17.04
CA GLN A 231 -3.01 -7.01 -16.53
C GLN A 231 -2.65 -8.20 -17.42
N SER A 232 -1.51 -8.83 -17.15
CA SER A 232 -1.11 -10.12 -17.71
C SER A 232 -0.37 -10.96 -16.68
N TYR A 233 -0.85 -10.94 -15.44
CA TYR A 233 -0.61 -12.01 -14.48
C TYR A 233 -1.92 -12.78 -14.26
N CYS A 234 -2.11 -13.81 -15.10
CA CYS A 234 -3.02 -14.90 -14.79
C CYS A 234 -2.53 -15.57 -13.50
N TYR A 235 -3.23 -15.35 -12.39
CA TYR A 235 -3.09 -16.22 -11.23
C TYR A 235 -3.86 -17.51 -11.52
N LEU A 236 -3.12 -18.62 -11.54
CA LEU A 236 -3.64 -20.00 -11.51
C LEU A 236 -4.27 -20.29 -10.15
#